data_AF-A0A1V4ZG48-F1
#
_entry.id   AF-A0A1V4ZG48-F1
#
_cell.length_a   1.000
_cell.length_b   1.000
_cell.length_c   1.000
_cell.angle_alpha   90.00
_cell.angle_beta   90.00
_cell.angle_gamma   90.00
#
_symmetry.space_group_name_H-M   'P 1'
#
loop_
_entity.id
_entity.type
_entity.pdbx_description
1 polymer ?
#
loop_
_entity_poly.entity_id
_entity_poly.type
_entity_poly.pdbx_seq_one_letter_code
_entity_poly.pdbx_strand_id
1 'polypeptide(L)'
;MKTGNCLDLLATLADTASVMAPEGTPLHRSADAVLVMARAYERDGRTFLVSGDPVNALACAWYGSGWLHFGISYGLLETGIPAGCPFLSPCEIIPPQCTGKLDEKTRRYQRLLDTAQASVKTAGEPATIHSRFADQVLFITSLYALQGGRYLMAGKSEDALACFSYGHGWLDAGVTAGLFTISDHHDLFTV
;
A
#
# COMPACT_ATOMS: atom_id res chain seq x y z
N MET A 1 -9.32 4.98 12.86
CA MET A 1 -10.31 4.49 11.91
C MET A 1 -10.54 3.01 12.13
N LYS A 2 -11.80 2.58 11.99
CA LYS A 2 -12.13 1.15 11.99
C LYS A 2 -11.63 0.49 10.72
N THR A 3 -11.15 -0.75 10.81
CA THR A 3 -10.67 -1.52 9.66
C THR A 3 -11.74 -1.67 8.59
N GLY A 4 -12.99 -1.91 9.01
CA GLY A 4 -14.15 -1.94 8.11
C GLY A 4 -14.32 -0.64 7.33
N ASN A 5 -14.24 0.51 8.00
CA ASN A 5 -14.35 1.82 7.34
C ASN A 5 -13.20 2.05 6.34
N CYS A 6 -11.98 1.58 6.64
CA CYS A 6 -10.87 1.66 5.70
C CYS A 6 -11.13 0.81 4.44
N LEU A 7 -11.67 -0.40 4.60
CA LEU A 7 -12.04 -1.27 3.48
C LEU A 7 -13.19 -0.68 2.67
N ASP A 8 -14.18 -0.07 3.32
CA ASP A 8 -15.30 0.61 2.64
C ASP A 8 -14.80 1.82 1.82
N LEU A 9 -13.86 2.60 2.36
CA LEU A 9 -13.24 3.69 1.63
C LEU A 9 -12.43 3.19 0.43
N LEU A 10 -11.60 2.15 0.63
CA LEU A 10 -10.83 1.52 -0.43
C LEU A 10 -11.73 1.01 -1.56
N ALA A 11 -12.81 0.31 -1.22
CA ALA A 11 -13.81 -0.17 -2.18
C ALA A 11 -14.44 1.00 -2.94
N THR A 12 -14.92 2.01 -2.22
CA THR A 12 -15.56 3.19 -2.83
C THR A 12 -14.64 3.90 -3.81
N LEU A 13 -13.37 4.10 -3.44
CA LEU A 13 -12.39 4.73 -4.32
C LEU A 13 -12.06 3.83 -5.52
N ALA A 14 -11.90 2.52 -5.33
CA ALA A 14 -11.63 1.58 -6.42
C ALA A 14 -12.82 1.42 -7.39
N ASP A 15 -14.06 1.57 -6.92
CA ASP A 15 -15.27 1.51 -7.74
C ASP A 15 -15.53 2.80 -8.51
N THR A 16 -15.13 3.94 -7.95
CA THR A 16 -15.26 5.27 -8.60
C THR A 16 -14.03 5.65 -9.43
N ALA A 17 -12.97 4.84 -9.41
CA ALA A 17 -11.77 5.06 -10.18
C ALA A 17 -11.99 4.78 -11.68
N SER A 18 -11.56 5.71 -12.52
CA SER A 18 -11.53 5.58 -13.98
C SER A 18 -10.08 5.50 -14.46
N VAL A 19 -9.82 4.60 -15.42
CA VAL A 19 -8.52 4.49 -16.09
C VAL A 19 -8.39 5.60 -17.12
N MET A 20 -7.34 6.41 -17.01
CA MET A 20 -7.17 7.60 -17.86
C MET A 20 -6.61 7.28 -19.25
N ALA A 21 -5.87 6.18 -19.36
CA ALA A 21 -5.24 5.78 -20.60
C ALA A 21 -6.20 4.96 -21.50
N PRO A 22 -6.14 5.14 -22.84
CA PRO A 22 -6.95 4.36 -23.77
C PRO A 22 -6.74 2.85 -23.62
N GLU A 23 -7.80 2.07 -23.79
CA GLU A 23 -7.78 0.61 -23.71
C GLU A 23 -6.71 0.00 -24.62
N GLY A 24 -6.03 -1.04 -24.13
CA GLY A 24 -4.97 -1.75 -24.85
C GLY A 24 -3.59 -1.05 -24.83
N THR A 25 -3.50 0.19 -24.36
CA THR A 25 -2.20 0.87 -24.20
C THR A 25 -1.41 0.32 -23.00
N PRO A 26 -0.07 0.45 -22.98
CA PRO A 26 0.72 0.04 -21.81
C PRO A 26 0.28 0.70 -20.51
N LEU A 27 -0.05 2.00 -20.54
CA LEU A 27 -0.51 2.73 -19.35
C LEU A 27 -1.89 2.26 -18.87
N HIS A 28 -2.77 1.84 -19.77
CA HIS A 28 -4.04 1.23 -19.39
C HIS A 28 -3.81 -0.08 -18.64
N ARG A 29 -2.90 -0.94 -19.13
CA ARG A 29 -2.53 -2.18 -18.42
C ARG A 29 -1.91 -1.91 -17.04
N SER A 30 -1.08 -0.88 -16.90
CA SER A 30 -0.54 -0.46 -15.61
C SER A 30 -1.64 0.01 -14.65
N ALA A 31 -2.60 0.79 -15.14
CA ALA A 31 -3.75 1.23 -14.35
C ALA A 31 -4.65 0.05 -13.92
N ASP A 32 -4.90 -0.89 -14.83
CA ASP A 32 -5.66 -2.11 -14.54
C ASP A 32 -4.97 -2.96 -13.47
N ALA A 33 -3.65 -3.16 -13.57
CA ALA A 33 -2.89 -3.89 -12.56
C ALA A 33 -3.07 -3.25 -11.18
N VAL A 34 -3.02 -1.92 -11.09
CA VAL A 34 -3.26 -1.20 -9.84
C VAL A 34 -4.66 -1.46 -9.29
N LEU A 35 -5.70 -1.36 -10.11
CA LEU A 35 -7.09 -1.60 -9.68
C LEU A 35 -7.33 -3.05 -9.29
N VAL A 36 -6.75 -4.01 -10.02
CA VAL A 36 -6.84 -5.44 -9.72
C VAL A 36 -6.24 -5.71 -8.34
N MET A 37 -5.05 -5.19 -8.05
CA MET A 37 -4.39 -5.41 -6.75
C MET A 37 -5.13 -4.70 -5.62
N ALA A 38 -5.55 -3.44 -5.79
CA ALA A 38 -6.33 -2.72 -4.80
C ALA A 38 -7.63 -3.47 -4.43
N ARG A 39 -8.37 -3.98 -5.42
CA ARG A 39 -9.60 -4.76 -5.22
C ARG A 39 -9.34 -6.15 -4.64
N ALA A 40 -8.23 -6.80 -4.98
CA ALA A 40 -7.86 -8.08 -4.40
C ALA A 40 -7.62 -7.95 -2.88
N TYR A 41 -6.81 -6.97 -2.48
CA TYR A 41 -6.56 -6.71 -1.06
C TYR A 41 -7.80 -6.23 -0.31
N GLU A 42 -8.67 -5.45 -0.94
CA GLU A 42 -9.97 -5.10 -0.36
C GLU A 42 -10.81 -6.36 -0.04
N ARG A 43 -10.95 -7.26 -1.01
CA ARG A 43 -11.72 -8.51 -0.86
C ARG A 43 -11.12 -9.45 0.16
N ASP A 44 -9.81 -9.61 0.16
CA ASP A 44 -9.08 -10.41 1.14
C ASP A 44 -9.26 -9.81 2.54
N GLY A 45 -9.15 -8.49 2.66
CA GLY A 45 -9.37 -7.77 3.90
C GLY A 45 -10.77 -8.02 4.49
N ARG A 46 -11.81 -7.98 3.65
CA ARG A 46 -13.17 -8.35 4.07
C ARG A 46 -13.27 -9.80 4.51
N THR A 47 -12.65 -10.71 3.76
CA THR A 47 -12.64 -12.14 4.08
C THR A 47 -12.01 -12.40 5.44
N PHE A 48 -10.87 -11.76 5.73
CA PHE A 48 -10.22 -11.82 7.03
C PHE A 48 -11.10 -11.24 8.15
N LEU A 49 -11.74 -10.10 7.91
CA LEU A 49 -12.59 -9.47 8.91
C LEU A 49 -13.79 -10.35 9.29
N VAL A 50 -14.47 -10.94 8.29
CA VAL A 50 -15.57 -11.90 8.50
C VAL A 50 -15.11 -13.14 9.23
N SER A 51 -13.87 -13.59 8.99
CA SER A 51 -13.26 -14.76 9.63
C SER A 51 -12.70 -14.47 11.03
N GLY A 52 -12.91 -13.27 11.59
CA GLY A 52 -12.43 -12.90 12.92
C GLY A 52 -10.92 -12.60 12.97
N ASP A 53 -10.34 -12.14 11.87
CA ASP A 53 -8.91 -11.87 11.72
C ASP A 53 -8.63 -10.38 11.42
N PRO A 54 -8.83 -9.49 12.40
CA PRO A 54 -8.70 -8.05 12.20
C PRO A 54 -7.25 -7.62 11.88
N VAL A 55 -6.24 -8.40 12.30
CA VAL A 55 -4.82 -8.08 12.03
C VAL A 55 -4.51 -8.23 10.54
N ASN A 56 -4.96 -9.32 9.92
CA ASN A 56 -4.79 -9.50 8.48
C ASN A 56 -5.66 -8.51 7.69
N ALA A 57 -6.89 -8.28 8.14
CA ALA A 57 -7.79 -7.30 7.52
C ALA A 57 -7.18 -5.89 7.50
N LEU A 58 -6.57 -5.45 8.61
CA LEU A 58 -5.88 -4.16 8.71
C LEU A 58 -4.74 -4.06 7.71
N ALA A 59 -3.86 -5.07 7.67
CA ALA A 59 -2.75 -5.09 6.71
C ALA A 59 -3.24 -5.00 5.26
N CYS A 60 -4.27 -5.78 4.90
CA CYS A 60 -4.87 -5.77 3.56
C CYS A 60 -5.44 -4.39 3.20
N ALA A 61 -6.24 -3.77 4.09
CA ALA A 61 -6.83 -2.46 3.84
C ALA A 61 -5.77 -1.40 3.51
N TRP A 62 -4.69 -1.38 4.28
CA TRP A 62 -3.64 -0.38 4.11
C TRP A 62 -2.70 -0.68 2.93
N TYR A 63 -2.42 -1.95 2.66
CA TYR A 63 -1.64 -2.35 1.48
C TYR A 63 -2.39 -2.01 0.18
N GLY A 64 -3.68 -2.36 0.09
CA GLY A 64 -4.52 -2.01 -1.05
C GLY A 64 -4.70 -0.49 -1.23
N SER A 65 -4.79 0.26 -0.13
CA SER A 65 -4.81 1.73 -0.18
C SER A 65 -3.49 2.31 -0.72
N GLY A 66 -2.35 1.69 -0.40
CA GLY A 66 -1.05 2.08 -0.95
C GLY A 66 -1.02 1.96 -2.47
N TRP A 67 -1.48 0.83 -2.99
CA TRP A 67 -1.64 0.59 -4.43
C TRP A 67 -2.54 1.63 -5.10
N LEU A 68 -3.74 1.86 -4.55
CA LEU A 68 -4.68 2.79 -5.16
C LEU A 68 -4.16 4.23 -5.17
N HIS A 69 -3.56 4.67 -4.05
CA HIS A 69 -3.01 6.03 -3.95
C HIS A 69 -1.79 6.23 -4.84
N PHE A 70 -0.98 5.18 -5.06
CA PHE A 70 0.05 5.19 -6.08
C PHE A 70 -0.58 5.46 -7.47
N GLY A 71 -1.60 4.69 -7.86
CA GLY A 71 -2.24 4.84 -9.18
C GLY A 71 -2.82 6.23 -9.41
N ILE A 72 -3.47 6.81 -8.39
CA ILE A 72 -3.99 8.18 -8.44
C ILE A 72 -2.84 9.19 -8.58
N SER A 73 -1.81 9.05 -7.74
CA SER A 73 -0.70 10.01 -7.72
C SER A 73 0.17 9.95 -8.97
N TYR A 74 0.29 8.77 -9.59
CA TYR A 74 1.03 8.59 -10.83
C TYR A 74 0.23 9.05 -12.07
N GLY A 75 -1.05 9.39 -11.89
CA GLY A 75 -1.95 9.80 -12.98
C GLY A 75 -2.48 8.65 -13.82
N LEU A 76 -2.40 7.41 -13.33
CA LEU A 76 -3.02 6.24 -13.97
C LEU A 76 -4.54 6.21 -13.75
N LEU A 77 -4.98 6.71 -12.60
CA LEU A 77 -6.36 6.66 -12.14
C LEU A 77 -6.87 8.06 -11.79
N GLU A 78 -8.12 8.34 -12.13
CA GLU A 78 -8.89 9.47 -11.61
C GLU A 78 -10.04 8.94 -10.76
N THR A 79 -10.26 9.50 -9.57
CA THR A 79 -11.39 9.13 -8.70
C THR A 79 -12.42 10.25 -8.68
N GLY A 80 -13.71 9.88 -8.75
CA GLY A 80 -14.82 10.85 -8.69
C GLY A 80 -14.97 11.58 -7.35
N ILE A 81 -14.24 11.16 -6.32
CA ILE A 81 -14.17 11.79 -5.00
C ILE A 81 -12.70 11.97 -4.58
N PRO A 82 -12.38 12.93 -3.70
CA PRO A 82 -11.03 13.02 -3.15
C PRO A 82 -10.65 11.72 -2.43
N ALA A 83 -9.46 11.18 -2.73
CA ALA A 83 -8.93 9.98 -2.09
C ALA A 83 -8.84 10.09 -0.55
N GLY A 84 -8.79 11.32 -0.04
CA GLY A 84 -8.64 11.61 1.38
C GLY A 84 -7.24 11.26 1.88
N CYS A 85 -6.98 11.56 3.16
CA CYS A 85 -5.79 11.06 3.84
C CYS A 85 -6.22 9.89 4.72
N PRO A 86 -5.77 8.65 4.45
CA PRO A 86 -6.23 7.50 5.22
C PRO A 86 -5.67 7.55 6.65
N PHE A 87 -4.62 8.34 6.93
CA PHE A 87 -4.04 8.53 8.26
C PHE A 87 -4.64 9.72 9.05
N LEU A 88 -5.84 10.21 8.71
CA LEU A 88 -6.50 11.32 9.42
C LEU A 88 -6.81 11.04 10.89
N SER A 89 -6.85 9.77 11.30
CA SER A 89 -7.13 9.38 12.68
C SER A 89 -6.45 8.05 13.03
N PRO A 90 -6.04 7.83 14.29
CA PRO A 90 -5.38 6.60 14.72
C PRO A 90 -6.21 5.35 14.44
N CYS A 91 -5.60 4.23 14.11
CA CYS A 91 -6.26 2.95 13.89
C CYS A 91 -7.09 2.50 15.10
N GLU A 92 -8.16 1.74 14.85
CA GLU A 92 -8.90 1.11 15.95
C GLU A 92 -8.00 0.16 16.72
N ILE A 93 -8.24 0.06 18.03
CA ILE A 93 -7.52 -0.89 18.87
C ILE A 93 -8.02 -2.29 18.52
N ILE A 94 -7.09 -3.16 18.14
CA ILE A 94 -7.39 -4.55 17.84
C ILE A 94 -7.64 -5.31 19.15
N PRO A 95 -8.61 -6.25 19.19
CA PRO A 95 -8.94 -6.96 20.42
C PRO A 95 -7.71 -7.65 21.08
N PRO A 96 -7.59 -7.61 22.43
CA PRO A 96 -6.39 -8.09 23.15
C PRO A 96 -6.01 -9.55 22.87
N GLN A 97 -6.98 -10.41 22.54
CA GLN A 97 -6.71 -11.79 22.16
C GLN A 97 -5.85 -11.93 20.89
N CYS A 98 -5.77 -10.87 20.08
CA CYS A 98 -4.97 -10.83 18.86
C CYS A 98 -3.59 -10.17 19.05
N THR A 99 -3.23 -9.69 20.25
CA THR A 99 -1.98 -8.94 20.49
C THR A 99 -0.74 -9.69 20.02
N GLY A 100 -0.61 -10.98 20.32
CA GLY A 100 0.56 -11.76 19.87
C GLY A 100 0.67 -11.84 18.35
N LYS A 101 -0.46 -11.97 17.65
CA LYS A 101 -0.50 -11.96 16.18
C LYS A 101 -0.22 -10.57 15.61
N LEU A 102 -0.74 -9.53 16.23
CA LEU A 102 -0.48 -8.15 15.85
C LEU A 102 1.01 -7.84 15.96
N ASP A 103 1.64 -8.14 17.09
CA ASP A 103 3.07 -7.88 17.29
C ASP A 103 3.97 -8.65 16.31
N GLU A 104 3.66 -9.93 16.07
CA GLU A 104 4.34 -10.74 15.04
C GLU A 104 4.23 -10.07 13.68
N LYS A 105 3.00 -9.76 13.26
CA LYS A 105 2.72 -9.25 11.93
C LYS A 105 3.31 -7.87 11.70
N THR A 106 3.21 -6.97 12.68
CA THR A 106 3.80 -5.63 12.63
C THR A 106 5.31 -5.71 12.44
N ARG A 107 6.01 -6.53 13.23
CA ARG A 107 7.47 -6.71 13.09
C ARG A 107 7.85 -7.39 11.77
N ARG A 108 7.05 -8.33 11.29
CA ARG A 108 7.26 -8.96 9.98
C ARG A 108 7.11 -7.94 8.86
N TYR A 109 6.08 -7.11 8.87
CA TYR A 109 5.86 -6.09 7.84
C TYR A 109 6.90 -4.97 7.88
N GLN A 110 7.41 -4.62 9.07
CA GLN A 110 8.58 -3.74 9.19
C GLN A 110 9.78 -4.31 8.39
N ARG A 111 10.16 -5.56 8.68
CA ARG A 111 11.28 -6.22 7.98
C ARG A 111 11.02 -6.36 6.48
N LEU A 112 9.81 -6.73 6.08
CA LEU A 112 9.44 -6.85 4.66
C LEU A 112 9.64 -5.51 3.93
N LEU A 113 9.20 -4.40 4.51
CA LEU A 113 9.37 -3.08 3.91
C LEU A 113 10.83 -2.63 3.86
N ASP A 114 11.60 -2.91 4.92
CA ASP A 114 13.03 -2.62 4.95
C ASP A 114 13.78 -3.41 3.86
N THR A 115 13.49 -4.71 3.73
CA THR A 115 14.05 -5.55 2.68
C THR A 115 13.61 -5.08 1.29
N ALA A 116 12.33 -4.81 1.08
CA ALA A 116 11.81 -4.35 -0.21
C ALA A 116 12.49 -3.04 -0.67
N GLN A 117 12.68 -2.07 0.23
CA GLN A 117 13.40 -0.83 -0.09
C GLN A 117 14.87 -1.08 -0.46
N ALA A 118 15.55 -1.99 0.23
CA ALA A 118 16.93 -2.35 -0.09
C ALA A 118 17.07 -3.13 -1.41
N SER A 119 15.98 -3.75 -1.86
CA SER A 119 15.90 -4.60 -3.04
C SER A 119 15.64 -3.87 -4.35
N VAL A 120 15.40 -2.56 -4.35
CA VAL A 120 15.02 -1.80 -5.56
C VAL A 120 16.04 -0.74 -5.95
N LYS A 121 16.13 -0.47 -7.26
CA LYS A 121 16.85 0.68 -7.83
C LYS A 121 15.99 1.34 -8.90
N THR A 122 15.95 2.67 -8.93
CA THR A 122 15.24 3.43 -9.97
C THR A 122 15.70 2.98 -11.37
N ALA A 123 14.75 2.63 -12.24
CA ALA A 123 15.04 2.05 -13.55
C ALA A 123 15.38 3.11 -14.62
N GLY A 124 14.85 4.33 -14.50
CA GLY A 124 15.01 5.40 -15.47
C GLY A 124 16.26 6.26 -15.29
N GLU A 125 16.66 6.96 -16.36
CA GLU A 125 17.72 7.97 -16.31
C GLU A 125 17.37 9.05 -15.25
N PRO A 126 18.33 9.43 -14.38
CA PRO A 126 18.14 10.48 -13.39
C PRO A 126 17.56 11.78 -13.96
N ALA A 127 16.81 12.49 -13.12
CA ALA A 127 16.15 13.77 -13.41
C ALA A 127 15.06 13.76 -14.51
N THR A 128 14.71 12.60 -15.09
CA THR A 128 13.54 12.45 -15.98
C THR A 128 12.22 12.46 -15.20
N ILE A 129 11.09 12.64 -15.88
CA ILE A 129 9.77 12.74 -15.24
C ILE A 129 9.45 11.46 -14.45
N HIS A 130 9.69 10.28 -15.04
CA HIS A 130 9.44 9.01 -14.36
C HIS A 130 10.44 8.75 -13.23
N SER A 131 11.71 9.13 -13.37
CA SER A 131 12.67 8.98 -12.27
C SER A 131 12.30 9.88 -11.08
N ARG A 132 11.84 11.12 -11.33
CA ARG A 132 11.37 12.02 -10.26
C ARG A 132 10.15 11.47 -9.53
N PHE A 133 9.24 10.81 -10.25
CA PHE A 133 8.12 10.15 -9.60
C PHE A 133 8.57 8.90 -8.83
N ALA A 134 9.53 8.13 -9.34
CA ALA A 134 10.16 7.05 -8.59
C ALA A 134 10.79 7.55 -7.27
N ASP A 135 11.46 8.71 -7.29
CA ASP A 135 11.98 9.36 -6.07
C ASP A 135 10.85 9.72 -5.09
N GLN A 136 9.69 10.16 -5.59
CA GLN A 136 8.51 10.40 -4.76
C GLN A 136 7.96 9.12 -4.14
N VAL A 137 7.94 8.01 -4.88
CA VAL A 137 7.53 6.69 -4.35
C VAL A 137 8.48 6.25 -3.23
N LEU A 138 9.80 6.37 -3.42
CA LEU A 138 10.78 6.06 -2.38
C LEU A 138 10.61 6.98 -1.17
N PHE A 139 10.38 8.28 -1.38
CA PHE A 139 10.12 9.23 -0.30
C PHE A 139 8.89 8.83 0.53
N ILE A 140 7.76 8.50 -0.11
CA ILE A 140 6.54 8.07 0.57
C ILE A 140 6.79 6.77 1.34
N THR A 141 7.46 5.80 0.71
CA THR A 141 7.80 4.51 1.31
C THR A 141 8.65 4.70 2.57
N SER A 142 9.73 5.48 2.49
CA SER A 142 10.62 5.77 3.62
C SER A 142 9.93 6.59 4.71
N LEU A 143 9.05 7.53 4.34
CA LEU A 143 8.26 8.31 5.29
C LEU A 143 7.39 7.40 6.17
N TYR A 144 6.67 6.46 5.54
CA TYR A 144 5.81 5.53 6.27
C TYR A 144 6.60 4.42 6.99
N ALA A 145 7.76 3.99 6.49
CA ALA A 145 8.67 3.13 7.26
C ALA A 145 9.13 3.82 8.56
N LEU A 146 9.58 5.08 8.47
CA LEU A 146 10.01 5.87 9.63
C LEU A 146 8.85 6.09 10.61
N GLN A 147 7.68 6.47 10.10
CA GLN A 147 6.50 6.71 10.95
C GLN A 147 6.03 5.41 11.63
N GLY A 148 6.03 4.29 10.92
CA GLY A 148 5.71 2.98 11.49
C GLY A 148 6.67 2.60 12.62
N GLY A 149 7.98 2.86 12.45
CA GLY A 149 8.98 2.66 13.49
C GLY A 149 8.70 3.50 14.75
N ARG A 150 8.29 4.76 14.59
CA ARG A 150 7.89 5.64 15.70
C ARG A 150 6.66 5.11 16.43
N TYR A 151 5.65 4.64 15.71
CA TYR A 151 4.47 4.03 16.32
C TYR A 151 4.81 2.76 17.10
N LEU A 152 5.69 1.92 16.55
CA LEU A 152 6.13 0.70 17.23
C LEU A 152 6.89 1.02 18.54
N MET A 153 7.76 2.03 18.54
CA MET A 153 8.42 2.52 19.76
C MET A 153 7.43 3.08 20.80
N ALA A 154 6.30 3.63 20.34
CA ALA A 154 5.24 4.14 21.19
C ALA A 154 4.21 3.07 21.62
N GLY A 155 4.43 1.79 21.27
CA GLY A 155 3.50 0.70 21.57
C GLY A 155 2.19 0.73 20.78
N LYS A 156 2.14 1.45 19.65
CA LYS A 156 0.97 1.59 18.78
C LYS A 156 1.09 0.64 17.58
N SER A 157 0.97 -0.66 17.85
CA SER A 157 1.24 -1.72 16.85
C SER A 157 0.30 -1.69 15.65
N GLU A 158 -0.95 -1.24 15.80
CA GLU A 158 -1.92 -1.09 14.71
C GLU A 158 -1.53 0.02 13.73
N ASP A 159 -1.21 1.20 14.25
CA ASP A 159 -0.74 2.33 13.44
C ASP A 159 0.59 1.99 12.76
N ALA A 160 1.48 1.26 13.45
CA ALA A 160 2.71 0.78 12.86
C ALA A 160 2.46 -0.19 11.69
N LEU A 161 1.59 -1.19 11.88
CA LEU A 161 1.22 -2.15 10.82
C LEU A 161 0.61 -1.43 9.61
N ALA A 162 -0.26 -0.45 9.86
CA ALA A 162 -0.87 0.37 8.82
C ALA A 162 0.19 1.10 7.99
N CYS A 163 1.14 1.77 8.64
CA CYS A 163 2.23 2.48 7.95
C CYS A 163 3.11 1.53 7.13
N PHE A 164 3.56 0.41 7.70
CA PHE A 164 4.40 -0.54 6.97
C PHE A 164 3.67 -1.16 5.78
N SER A 165 2.40 -1.54 5.94
CA SER A 165 1.59 -2.12 4.86
C SER A 165 1.36 -1.11 3.73
N TYR A 166 1.02 0.14 4.08
CA TYR A 166 0.78 1.21 3.12
C TYR A 166 2.04 1.56 2.32
N GLY A 167 3.18 1.73 3.00
CA GLY A 167 4.46 1.98 2.34
C GLY A 167 4.84 0.86 1.38
N HIS A 168 4.61 -0.40 1.78
CA HIS A 168 4.88 -1.53 0.91
C HIS A 168 3.98 -1.54 -0.32
N GLY A 169 2.68 -1.27 -0.18
CA GLY A 169 1.77 -1.18 -1.33
C GLY A 169 2.18 -0.11 -2.34
N TRP A 170 2.72 1.02 -1.88
CA TRP A 170 3.29 2.05 -2.76
C TRP A 170 4.51 1.56 -3.54
N LEU A 171 5.44 0.91 -2.86
CA LEU A 171 6.67 0.43 -3.47
C LEU A 171 6.38 -0.69 -4.47
N ASP A 172 5.52 -1.64 -4.12
CA ASP A 172 5.13 -2.74 -4.97
C ASP A 172 4.44 -2.24 -6.26
N ALA A 173 3.48 -1.33 -6.12
CA ALA A 173 2.83 -0.70 -7.27
C ALA A 173 3.85 0.02 -8.19
N GLY A 174 4.86 0.67 -7.61
CA GLY A 174 5.94 1.31 -8.38
C GLY A 174 6.81 0.30 -9.14
N VAL A 175 7.11 -0.85 -8.53
CA VAL A 175 7.83 -1.94 -9.19
C VAL A 175 7.00 -2.52 -10.34
N THR A 176 5.73 -2.82 -10.12
CA THR A 176 4.81 -3.32 -11.17
C THR A 176 4.64 -2.32 -12.31
N ALA A 177 4.66 -1.02 -12.02
CA ALA A 177 4.62 0.04 -13.03
C ALA A 177 5.95 0.22 -13.80
N GLY A 178 7.01 -0.53 -13.45
CA GLY A 178 8.30 -0.47 -14.11
C GLY A 178 9.16 0.74 -13.72
N LEU A 179 8.86 1.41 -12.61
CA LEU A 179 9.68 2.52 -12.10
C LEU A 179 11.01 2.07 -11.49
N PHE A 180 11.06 0.79 -11.09
CA PHE A 180 12.20 0.20 -10.41
C PHE A 180 12.63 -1.10 -11.08
N THR A 181 13.93 -1.35 -10.99
CA THR A 181 14.52 -2.68 -11.17
C THR A 181 14.67 -3.33 -9.80
N ILE A 182 14.41 -4.63 -9.72
CA ILE A 182 14.62 -5.42 -8.51
C ILE A 182 16.03 -6.01 -8.59
N SER A 183 16.87 -5.70 -7.60
CA SER A 183 18.22 -6.26 -7.48
C SER A 183 18.29 -7.53 -6.65
N ASP A 184 17.31 -7.78 -5.77
CA ASP A 184 17.23 -8.96 -4.92
C ASP A 184 15.79 -9.20 -4.43
N HIS A 185 15.45 -10.39 -3.96
CA HIS A 185 14.12 -10.71 -3.38
C HIS A 185 12.91 -10.38 -4.28
N HIS A 186 12.88 -10.93 -5.49
CA HIS A 186 11.75 -10.76 -6.43
C HIS A 186 10.41 -11.25 -5.89
N ASP A 187 10.43 -12.21 -4.96
CA ASP A 187 9.25 -12.79 -4.32
C ASP A 187 8.47 -11.82 -3.43
N LEU A 188 9.02 -10.63 -3.14
CA LEU A 188 8.36 -9.58 -2.38
C LEU A 188 7.45 -8.69 -3.22
N PHE A 189 7.52 -8.80 -4.55
CA PHE A 189 6.85 -7.89 -5.48
C PHE A 189 5.90 -8.61 -6.43
N THR A 190 4.94 -7.86 -6.95
CA THR A 190 3.99 -8.28 -7.97
C THR A 190 4.61 -8.02 -9.36
N VAL A 191 5.36 -9.00 -9.89
CA VAL A 191 6.05 -8.94 -11.20
C VAL A 191 5.89 -10.21 -12.03
#